data_AF-A0A9E5BLX7-F1
#
_entry.id   AF-A0A9E5BLX7-F1
#
_cell.length_a   1.000
_cell.length_b   1.000
_cell.length_c   1.000
_cell.angle_alpha   90.00
_cell.angle_beta   90.00
_cell.angle_gamma   90.00
#
_symmetry.space_group_name_H-M   'P 1'
#
loop_
_entity.id
_entity.type
_entity.pdbx_description
1 polymer ?
#
loop_
_entity_poly.entity_id
_entity_poly.type
_entity_poly.pdbx_seq_one_letter_code
_entity_poly.pdbx_strand_id
1 'polypeptide(L)'
;MSYHDFRNCDIDDSVMGAEALAERGLFVIRMGSIVEKPLVSKNPKIIDYANSKFQSEFMDVFLGARCEFCVSDGLGYYAIPAAFRRPNAYVNFTPFHIFFSSRACDLGIAKTVSSLKTGKRLNLSQMGENGIAQFSHTAQYLDAGVSIDSNTPEEIRDLMIEMLDRIEGSWKSQSGDDELQTSFWRKYSEVIGEQRNICHGEIRAKYGAQFLRDNRDWIL
;
A
#
# COMPACT_ATOMS: atom_id res chain seq x y z
N MET A 1 -15.99 -16.13 -6.81
CA MET A 1 -15.64 -14.75 -6.49
C MET A 1 -16.15 -14.46 -5.10
N SER A 2 -15.25 -14.21 -4.15
CA SER A 2 -15.57 -13.91 -2.75
C SER A 2 -15.83 -12.42 -2.55
N TYR A 3 -16.49 -12.11 -1.44
CA TYR A 3 -16.85 -10.78 -0.95
C TYR A 3 -15.66 -9.80 -0.87
N HIS A 4 -14.44 -10.31 -0.69
CA HIS A 4 -13.21 -9.54 -0.48
C HIS A 4 -12.11 -9.75 -1.54
N ASP A 5 -12.40 -10.39 -2.67
CA ASP A 5 -11.40 -10.67 -3.73
C ASP A 5 -10.68 -9.40 -4.22
N PHE A 6 -11.32 -8.23 -4.17
CA PHE A 6 -10.70 -6.94 -4.52
C PHE A 6 -9.42 -6.61 -3.72
N ARG A 7 -9.23 -7.24 -2.55
CA ARG A 7 -8.07 -7.07 -1.68
C ARG A 7 -6.87 -7.92 -2.10
N ASN A 8 -7.09 -9.03 -2.80
CA ASN A 8 -6.02 -9.96 -3.17
C ASN A 8 -5.01 -9.28 -4.10
N CYS A 9 -3.73 -9.56 -3.90
CA CYS A 9 -2.64 -9.11 -4.76
C CYS A 9 -1.70 -10.29 -5.06
N ASP A 10 -1.01 -10.23 -6.20
CA ASP A 10 0.00 -11.21 -6.51
C ASP A 10 1.27 -10.91 -5.71
N ILE A 11 1.80 -11.91 -5.01
CA ILE A 11 3.04 -11.78 -4.25
C ILE A 11 4.26 -11.56 -5.16
N ASP A 12 4.21 -12.03 -6.40
CA ASP A 12 5.31 -11.88 -7.35
C ASP A 12 5.55 -10.40 -7.69
N ASP A 13 4.51 -9.55 -7.60
CA ASP A 13 4.63 -8.10 -7.79
C ASP A 13 5.56 -7.45 -6.75
N SER A 14 5.75 -8.09 -5.59
CA SER A 14 6.63 -7.59 -4.52
C SER A 14 8.10 -8.01 -4.68
N VAL A 15 8.42 -8.95 -5.58
CA VAL A 15 9.78 -9.49 -5.73
C VAL A 15 10.78 -8.39 -6.09
N MET A 16 10.41 -7.50 -7.01
CA MET A 16 11.28 -6.41 -7.44
C MET A 16 11.65 -5.47 -6.29
N GLY A 17 10.67 -5.12 -5.44
CA GLY A 17 10.92 -4.32 -4.24
C GLY A 17 11.75 -5.08 -3.20
N ALA A 18 11.47 -6.37 -3.00
CA ALA A 18 12.22 -7.20 -2.06
C ALA A 18 13.70 -7.34 -2.46
N GLU A 19 13.99 -7.53 -3.75
CA GLU A 19 15.36 -7.60 -4.28
C GLU A 19 16.10 -6.28 -4.03
N ALA A 20 15.46 -5.13 -4.31
CA ALA A 20 16.04 -3.82 -4.09
C ALA A 20 16.39 -3.55 -2.61
N LEU A 21 15.52 -3.95 -1.67
CA LEU A 21 15.82 -3.85 -0.23
C LEU A 21 16.96 -4.80 0.19
N ALA A 22 17.00 -6.02 -0.38
CA ALA A 22 18.04 -6.99 -0.08
C ALA A 22 19.43 -6.53 -0.55
N GLU A 23 19.50 -5.90 -1.73
CA GLU A 23 20.69 -5.23 -2.26
C GLU A 23 21.17 -4.10 -1.34
N ARG A 24 20.24 -3.37 -0.73
CA ARG A 24 20.52 -2.35 0.29
C ARG A 24 20.95 -2.91 1.64
N GLY A 25 21.00 -4.23 1.79
CA GLY A 25 21.55 -4.88 2.97
C GLY A 25 20.52 -5.62 3.83
N LEU A 26 19.23 -5.36 3.66
CA LEU A 26 18.17 -5.88 4.52
C LEU A 26 17.87 -7.36 4.27
N PHE A 27 17.36 -8.03 5.30
CA PHE A 27 16.63 -9.29 5.12
C PHE A 27 15.16 -8.96 4.87
N VAL A 28 14.57 -9.55 3.83
CA VAL A 28 13.16 -9.42 3.51
C VAL A 28 12.48 -10.74 3.83
N ILE A 29 11.53 -10.70 4.76
CA ILE A 29 10.86 -11.89 5.26
C ILE A 29 9.40 -11.83 4.83
N ARG A 30 8.98 -12.76 3.98
CA ARG A 30 7.56 -12.90 3.63
C ARG A 30 6.80 -13.52 4.79
N MET A 31 5.83 -12.77 5.30
CA MET A 31 4.93 -13.18 6.36
C MET A 31 3.62 -13.75 5.78
N GLY A 32 2.86 -14.45 6.61
CA GLY A 32 1.56 -15.05 6.26
C GLY A 32 1.37 -16.44 6.87
N SER A 33 0.13 -16.84 7.13
CA SER A 33 -0.22 -18.16 7.66
C SER A 33 -0.82 -19.08 6.59
N ILE A 34 -1.71 -18.54 5.75
CA ILE A 34 -2.31 -19.21 4.61
C ILE A 34 -1.94 -18.40 3.37
N VAL A 35 -1.21 -19.04 2.46
CA VAL A 35 -0.66 -18.39 1.26
C VAL A 35 -0.99 -19.19 0.01
N GLU A 36 -1.28 -18.50 -1.09
CA GLU A 36 -1.69 -19.13 -2.35
C GLU A 36 -0.52 -19.83 -3.06
N LYS A 37 0.64 -19.15 -3.13
CA LYS A 37 1.86 -19.64 -3.77
C LYS A 37 3.12 -19.18 -3.04
N PRO A 38 4.27 -19.87 -3.18
CA PRO A 38 5.56 -19.44 -2.62
C PRO A 38 6.10 -18.14 -3.21
N LEU A 39 6.98 -17.45 -2.48
CA LEU A 39 7.72 -16.28 -2.96
C LEU A 39 9.06 -16.79 -3.45
N VAL A 40 9.30 -16.67 -4.75
CA VAL A 40 10.49 -17.23 -5.39
C VAL A 40 11.50 -16.13 -5.66
N SER A 41 12.65 -16.20 -5.00
CA SER A 41 13.82 -15.38 -5.32
C SER A 41 15.09 -16.22 -5.17
N LYS A 42 16.13 -15.85 -5.93
CA LYS A 42 17.48 -16.43 -5.80
C LYS A 42 18.33 -15.71 -4.75
N ASN A 43 17.86 -14.57 -4.24
CA ASN A 43 18.58 -13.77 -3.26
C ASN A 43 18.46 -14.40 -1.87
N PRO A 44 19.55 -14.81 -1.20
CA PRO A 44 19.49 -15.51 0.09
C PRO A 44 18.96 -14.66 1.24
N LYS A 45 18.85 -13.34 1.06
CA LYS A 45 18.25 -12.44 2.06
C LYS A 45 16.73 -12.34 1.95
N ILE A 46 16.13 -12.91 0.90
CA ILE A 46 14.68 -12.99 0.73
C ILE A 46 14.23 -14.36 1.23
N ILE A 47 13.47 -14.36 2.32
CA ILE A 47 13.08 -15.56 3.05
C ILE A 47 11.57 -15.72 2.97
N ASP A 48 11.12 -16.81 2.33
CA ASP A 48 9.72 -17.23 2.37
C ASP A 48 9.41 -17.94 3.69
N TYR A 49 9.28 -17.14 4.77
CA TYR A 49 8.99 -17.64 6.10
C TYR A 49 7.59 -18.26 6.19
N ALA A 50 6.61 -17.70 5.47
CA ALA A 50 5.23 -18.20 5.42
C ALA A 50 5.14 -19.66 4.92
N ASN A 51 5.99 -20.05 3.96
CA ASN A 51 6.07 -21.44 3.49
C ASN A 51 7.18 -22.26 4.17
N SER A 52 7.74 -21.78 5.28
CA SER A 52 8.83 -22.45 5.99
C SER A 52 8.35 -23.23 7.21
N LYS A 53 9.13 -24.24 7.60
CA LYS A 53 8.94 -24.97 8.87
C LYS A 53 9.20 -24.14 10.14
N PHE A 54 9.66 -22.90 9.99
CA PHE A 54 10.00 -22.00 11.10
C PHE A 54 8.82 -21.10 11.49
N GLN A 55 7.71 -21.15 10.75
CA GLN A 55 6.52 -20.37 11.07
C GLN A 55 5.96 -20.77 12.44
N SER A 56 5.72 -19.77 13.29
CA SER A 56 5.08 -19.94 14.59
C SER A 56 4.45 -18.63 15.06
N GLU A 57 3.41 -18.71 15.89
CA GLU A 57 2.71 -17.53 16.42
C GLU A 57 3.65 -16.57 17.16
N PHE A 58 4.63 -17.10 17.90
CA PHE A 58 5.63 -16.28 18.58
C PHE A 58 6.51 -15.53 17.57
N MET A 59 6.98 -16.20 16.53
CA MET A 59 7.83 -15.58 15.51
C MET A 59 7.05 -14.57 14.66
N ASP A 60 5.76 -14.78 14.43
CA ASP A 60 4.89 -13.81 13.75
C ASP A 60 4.86 -12.48 14.52
N VAL A 61 4.73 -12.52 15.85
CA VAL A 61 4.78 -11.29 16.66
C VAL A 61 6.20 -10.73 16.75
N PHE A 62 7.20 -11.59 16.99
CA PHE A 62 8.59 -11.18 17.19
C PHE A 62 9.17 -10.49 15.95
N LEU A 63 8.96 -11.05 14.76
CA LEU A 63 9.48 -10.48 13.52
C LEU A 63 8.83 -9.13 13.22
N GLY A 64 7.51 -8.99 13.40
CA GLY A 64 6.83 -7.71 13.27
C GLY A 64 7.28 -6.66 14.29
N ALA A 65 7.58 -7.07 15.53
CA ALA A 65 8.08 -6.17 16.58
C ALA A 65 9.51 -5.67 16.33
N ARG A 66 10.31 -6.45 15.59
CA ARG A 66 11.75 -6.24 15.41
C ARG A 66 12.14 -5.78 14.00
N CYS A 67 11.21 -5.70 13.06
CA CYS A 67 11.51 -5.26 11.70
C CYS A 67 11.92 -3.78 11.64
N GLU A 68 12.59 -3.41 10.54
CA GLU A 68 12.88 -2.01 10.22
C GLU A 68 11.58 -1.29 9.84
N PHE A 69 10.79 -1.93 8.96
CA PHE A 69 9.42 -1.55 8.61
C PHE A 69 8.67 -2.76 8.05
N CYS A 70 7.37 -2.61 7.82
CA CYS A 70 6.53 -3.63 7.19
C CYS A 70 5.97 -3.14 5.87
N VAL A 71 5.89 -4.03 4.89
CA VAL A 71 5.14 -3.82 3.64
C VAL A 71 3.85 -4.62 3.72
N SER A 72 2.71 -3.99 3.49
CA SER A 72 1.39 -4.62 3.62
C SER A 72 0.36 -3.95 2.71
N ASP A 73 -0.73 -4.65 2.42
CA ASP A 73 -1.94 -4.11 1.80
C ASP A 73 -2.81 -3.25 2.73
N GLY A 74 -2.38 -3.08 3.98
CA GLY A 74 -3.10 -2.35 5.01
C GLY A 74 -4.10 -3.20 5.78
N LEU A 75 -4.02 -4.54 5.72
CA LEU A 75 -4.94 -5.42 6.41
C LEU A 75 -4.23 -6.54 7.18
N GLY A 76 -4.78 -6.88 8.35
CA GLY A 76 -4.30 -7.99 9.19
C GLY A 76 -2.93 -7.74 9.84
N TYR A 77 -1.85 -8.10 9.14
CA TYR A 77 -0.53 -8.23 9.75
C TYR A 77 0.14 -6.88 10.10
N TYR A 78 -0.17 -5.80 9.36
CA TYR A 78 0.37 -4.45 9.63
C TYR A 78 0.17 -3.98 11.09
N ALA A 79 -0.89 -4.48 11.74
CA ALA A 79 -1.24 -4.11 13.10
C ALA A 79 -0.15 -4.51 14.11
N ILE A 80 0.57 -5.61 13.87
CA ILE A 80 1.66 -6.05 14.74
C ILE A 80 2.83 -5.05 14.67
N PRO A 81 3.47 -4.78 13.51
CA PRO A 81 4.48 -3.73 13.39
C PRO A 81 4.01 -2.38 13.94
N ALA A 82 2.75 -1.99 13.63
CA ALA A 82 2.19 -0.75 14.13
C ALA A 82 2.15 -0.68 15.67
N ALA A 83 1.74 -1.75 16.35
CA ALA A 83 1.69 -1.83 17.82
C ALA A 83 3.08 -1.67 18.46
N PHE A 84 4.14 -2.11 17.78
CA PHE A 84 5.53 -1.94 18.21
C PHE A 84 6.20 -0.68 17.66
N ARG A 85 5.41 0.26 17.13
CA ARG A 85 5.86 1.55 16.56
C ARG A 85 6.85 1.40 15.40
N ARG A 86 6.77 0.29 14.66
CA ARG A 86 7.48 0.13 13.39
C ARG A 86 6.69 0.81 12.26
N PRO A 87 7.37 1.53 11.34
CA PRO A 87 6.76 2.10 10.15
C PRO A 87 6.07 1.04 9.27
N ASN A 88 5.02 1.45 8.56
CA ASN A 88 4.39 0.64 7.52
C ASN A 88 4.44 1.36 6.16
N ALA A 89 4.82 0.64 5.11
CA ALA A 89 4.67 1.00 3.71
C ALA A 89 3.47 0.23 3.15
N TYR A 90 2.37 0.93 2.90
CA TYR A 90 1.16 0.33 2.38
C TYR A 90 1.14 0.34 0.86
N VAL A 91 1.22 -0.84 0.24
CA VAL A 91 1.06 -1.01 -1.22
C VAL A 91 -0.28 -1.64 -1.51
N ASN A 92 -0.86 -1.48 -2.68
CA ASN A 92 -2.16 -2.09 -3.00
C ASN A 92 -3.27 -1.73 -2.00
N PHE A 93 -3.18 -0.57 -1.34
CA PHE A 93 -4.08 -0.25 -0.24
C PHE A 93 -5.52 -0.22 -0.73
N THR A 94 -6.39 -0.97 -0.05
CA THR A 94 -7.82 -1.04 -0.36
C THR A 94 -8.62 -1.59 0.84
N PRO A 95 -9.84 -1.10 1.12
CA PRO A 95 -10.58 -0.08 0.37
C PRO A 95 -10.10 1.35 0.57
N PHE A 96 -10.28 2.19 -0.45
CA PHE A 96 -9.65 3.52 -0.53
C PHE A 96 -10.03 4.47 0.63
N HIS A 97 -11.31 4.52 1.00
CA HIS A 97 -11.83 5.41 2.04
C HIS A 97 -11.32 5.15 3.47
N ILE A 98 -10.67 4.01 3.75
CA ILE A 98 -10.11 3.71 5.08
C ILE A 98 -8.59 3.87 5.16
N PHE A 99 -8.00 4.68 4.25
CA PHE A 99 -6.55 4.87 4.18
C PHE A 99 -5.90 5.21 5.53
N PHE A 100 -4.91 4.44 5.95
CA PHE A 100 -4.27 4.70 7.25
C PHE A 100 -3.45 5.99 7.24
N SER A 101 -4.04 7.04 7.81
CA SER A 101 -3.51 8.40 7.72
C SER A 101 -2.98 8.95 9.04
N SER A 102 -3.10 8.23 10.15
CA SER A 102 -2.89 8.80 11.50
C SER A 102 -1.42 8.82 11.97
N ARG A 103 -0.50 8.18 11.24
CA ARG A 103 0.90 7.98 11.66
C ARG A 103 1.86 8.65 10.70
N ALA A 104 2.71 9.54 11.23
CA ALA A 104 3.69 10.29 10.42
C ALA A 104 4.82 9.43 9.83
N CYS A 105 5.07 8.26 10.42
CA CYS A 105 6.05 7.31 9.92
C CYS A 105 5.50 6.37 8.84
N ASP A 106 4.19 6.40 8.57
CA ASP A 106 3.59 5.52 7.57
C ASP A 106 3.50 6.22 6.20
N LEU A 107 3.60 5.41 5.14
CA LEU A 107 3.52 5.82 3.74
C LEU A 107 2.60 4.84 3.02
N GLY A 108 1.89 5.26 1.98
CA GLY A 108 1.19 4.29 1.15
C GLY A 108 0.74 4.74 -0.23
N ILE A 109 0.33 3.77 -1.02
CA ILE A 109 -0.34 3.90 -2.32
C ILE A 109 -1.50 2.91 -2.38
N ALA A 110 -2.59 3.33 -3.01
CA ALA A 110 -3.79 2.53 -3.21
C ALA A 110 -3.77 1.82 -4.57
N LYS A 111 -4.61 0.80 -4.69
CA LYS A 111 -4.90 0.16 -5.97
C LYS A 111 -5.47 1.15 -7.00
N THR A 112 -5.20 0.88 -8.27
CA THR A 112 -5.70 1.69 -9.38
C THR A 112 -7.12 1.27 -9.75
N VAL A 113 -8.02 2.23 -9.88
CA VAL A 113 -9.39 1.98 -10.36
C VAL A 113 -9.51 2.40 -11.81
N SER A 114 -9.95 1.51 -12.70
CA SER A 114 -10.10 1.78 -14.13
C SER A 114 -11.49 1.45 -14.64
N SER A 115 -11.99 2.21 -15.61
CA SER A 115 -13.27 1.89 -16.24
C SER A 115 -13.11 0.68 -17.15
N LEU A 116 -13.95 -0.35 -16.98
CA LEU A 116 -13.98 -1.52 -17.87
C LEU A 116 -14.45 -1.14 -19.29
N LYS A 117 -15.20 -0.05 -19.43
CA LYS A 117 -15.70 0.42 -20.73
C LYS A 117 -14.60 1.08 -21.57
N THR A 118 -13.73 1.88 -20.95
CA THR A 118 -12.73 2.68 -21.67
C THR A 118 -11.31 2.17 -21.50
N GLY A 119 -11.06 1.28 -20.53
CA GLY A 119 -9.73 0.85 -20.11
C GLY A 119 -8.91 1.97 -19.46
N LYS A 120 -9.49 3.14 -19.20
CA LYS A 120 -8.78 4.28 -18.62
C LYS A 120 -8.93 4.30 -17.11
N ARG A 121 -7.84 4.67 -16.44
CA ARG A 121 -7.84 4.99 -15.01
C ARG A 121 -8.83 6.12 -14.71
N LEU A 122 -9.55 5.97 -13.60
CA LEU A 122 -10.37 7.03 -13.03
C LEU A 122 -9.52 7.96 -12.16
N ASN A 123 -9.70 9.26 -12.30
CA ASN A 123 -9.15 10.24 -11.36
C ASN A 123 -9.98 10.30 -10.07
N LEU A 124 -9.45 10.99 -9.05
CA LEU A 124 -10.11 11.09 -7.75
C LEU A 124 -11.50 11.75 -7.84
N SER A 125 -11.69 12.77 -8.69
CA SER A 125 -13.01 13.36 -8.94
C SER A 125 -14.03 12.33 -9.42
N GLN A 126 -13.68 11.56 -10.45
CA GLN A 126 -14.54 10.52 -11.00
C GLN A 126 -14.85 9.42 -9.99
N MET A 127 -13.87 9.05 -9.15
CA MET A 127 -14.09 8.10 -8.06
C MET A 127 -15.08 8.64 -7.02
N GLY A 128 -15.04 9.94 -6.71
CA GLY A 128 -15.97 10.59 -5.78
C GLY A 128 -17.38 10.76 -6.34
N GLU A 129 -17.51 11.30 -7.54
CA GLU A 129 -18.81 11.56 -8.21
C GLU A 129 -19.66 10.30 -8.36
N ASN A 130 -19.02 9.15 -8.54
CA ASN A 130 -19.68 7.85 -8.70
C ASN A 130 -19.75 7.03 -7.40
N GLY A 131 -19.32 7.59 -6.26
CA GLY A 131 -19.29 6.91 -4.96
C GLY A 131 -18.28 5.77 -4.83
N ILE A 132 -17.47 5.52 -5.87
CA ILE A 132 -16.53 4.41 -5.97
C ILE A 132 -15.45 4.49 -4.89
N ALA A 133 -15.06 5.71 -4.49
CA ALA A 133 -14.08 5.92 -3.44
C ALA A 133 -14.48 5.30 -2.08
N GLN A 134 -15.80 5.10 -1.84
CA GLN A 134 -16.36 4.53 -0.61
C GLN A 134 -16.68 3.04 -0.71
N PHE A 135 -16.37 2.38 -1.83
CA PHE A 135 -16.64 0.95 -1.97
C PHE A 135 -15.80 0.11 -1.01
N SER A 136 -16.39 -0.99 -0.55
CA SER A 136 -15.84 -1.93 0.43
C SER A 136 -16.01 -3.40 0.03
N HIS A 137 -16.69 -3.67 -1.09
CA HIS A 137 -17.11 -5.01 -1.50
C HIS A 137 -16.84 -5.23 -2.98
N THR A 138 -16.40 -6.44 -3.36
CA THR A 138 -16.10 -6.79 -4.76
C THR A 138 -17.27 -6.47 -5.69
N ALA A 139 -18.51 -6.76 -5.28
CA ALA A 139 -19.70 -6.52 -6.08
C ALA A 139 -19.90 -5.05 -6.47
N GLN A 140 -19.57 -4.10 -5.59
CA GLN A 140 -19.75 -2.67 -5.87
C GLN A 140 -18.88 -2.21 -7.05
N TYR A 141 -17.64 -2.70 -7.13
CA TYR A 141 -16.74 -2.39 -8.24
C TYR A 141 -17.25 -2.99 -9.57
N LEU A 142 -17.74 -4.22 -9.53
CA LEU A 142 -18.30 -4.90 -10.71
C LEU A 142 -19.56 -4.21 -11.23
N ASP A 143 -20.49 -3.89 -10.32
CA ASP A 143 -21.76 -3.24 -10.66
C ASP A 143 -21.55 -1.83 -11.22
N ALA A 144 -20.50 -1.13 -10.77
CA ALA A 144 -20.08 0.17 -11.31
C ALA A 144 -19.31 0.06 -12.64
N GLY A 145 -19.01 -1.15 -13.11
CA GLY A 145 -18.27 -1.37 -14.36
C GLY A 145 -16.80 -0.91 -14.29
N VAL A 146 -16.15 -1.12 -13.14
CA VAL A 146 -14.74 -0.75 -12.92
C VAL A 146 -13.90 -1.94 -12.49
N SER A 147 -12.62 -1.96 -12.86
CA SER A 147 -11.59 -2.82 -12.29
C SER A 147 -10.90 -2.15 -11.10
N ILE A 148 -10.33 -2.96 -10.23
CA ILE A 148 -9.47 -2.52 -9.13
C ILE A 148 -8.17 -3.32 -9.21
N ASP A 149 -7.17 -2.69 -9.80
CA ASP A 149 -5.94 -3.31 -10.24
C ASP A 149 -4.82 -3.05 -9.22
N SER A 150 -3.99 -4.07 -8.98
CA SER A 150 -2.80 -3.92 -8.15
C SER A 150 -1.86 -2.85 -8.71
N ASN A 151 -1.11 -2.21 -7.82
CA ASN A 151 0.05 -1.41 -8.17
C ASN A 151 1.07 -2.25 -8.94
N THR A 152 1.79 -1.62 -9.86
CA THR A 152 2.81 -2.33 -10.63
C THR A 152 4.01 -2.70 -9.73
N PRO A 153 4.83 -3.69 -10.12
CA PRO A 153 6.06 -4.02 -9.39
C PRO A 153 6.98 -2.82 -9.19
N GLU A 154 7.04 -1.90 -10.14
CA GLU A 154 7.82 -0.66 -10.05
C GLU A 154 7.24 0.30 -9.01
N GLU A 155 5.91 0.50 -9.00
CA GLU A 155 5.24 1.34 -7.99
C GLU A 155 5.46 0.80 -6.57
N ILE A 156 5.37 -0.53 -6.40
CA ILE A 156 5.63 -1.21 -5.14
C ILE A 156 7.09 -1.02 -4.72
N ARG A 157 8.04 -1.29 -5.62
CA ARG A 157 9.47 -1.09 -5.37
C ARG A 157 9.77 0.36 -4.95
N ASP A 158 9.23 1.33 -5.67
CA ASP A 158 9.52 2.75 -5.43
C ASP A 158 9.00 3.19 -4.06
N LEU A 159 7.82 2.70 -3.64
CA LEU A 159 7.31 2.93 -2.28
C LEU A 159 8.22 2.30 -1.21
N MET A 160 8.68 1.07 -1.43
CA MET A 160 9.55 0.35 -0.50
C MET A 160 10.90 1.05 -0.33
N ILE A 161 11.49 1.54 -1.42
CA ILE A 161 12.73 2.32 -1.41
C ILE A 161 12.51 3.67 -0.71
N GLU A 162 11.41 4.38 -1.03
CA GLU A 162 11.08 5.64 -0.36
C GLU A 162 10.96 5.46 1.16
N MET A 163 10.28 4.40 1.62
CA MET A 163 10.17 4.10 3.04
C MET A 163 11.54 3.88 3.67
N LEU A 164 12.40 3.06 3.06
CA LEU A 164 13.76 2.81 3.56
C LEU A 164 14.57 4.10 3.63
N ASP A 165 14.59 4.90 2.56
CA ASP A 165 15.34 6.15 2.51
C ASP A 165 14.84 7.16 3.57
N ARG A 166 13.54 7.18 3.86
CA ARG A 166 12.97 8.02 4.93
C ARG A 166 13.43 7.57 6.31
N ILE A 167 13.47 6.26 6.55
CA ILE A 167 13.93 5.67 7.81
C ILE A 167 15.41 5.95 8.04
N GLU A 168 16.23 5.82 6.99
CA GLU A 168 17.67 6.08 7.04
C GLU A 168 18.01 7.58 7.06
N GLY A 169 17.02 8.46 6.89
CA GLY A 169 17.22 9.91 6.80
C GLY A 169 17.93 10.35 5.52
N SER A 170 18.02 9.49 4.51
CA SER A 170 18.64 9.75 3.21
C SER A 170 17.63 10.27 2.17
N TRP A 171 16.33 10.21 2.47
CA TRP A 171 15.27 10.73 1.58
C TRP A 171 15.44 12.21 1.26
N LYS A 172 15.40 12.54 -0.04
CA LYS A 172 15.42 13.91 -0.55
C LYS A 172 14.16 14.16 -1.36
N SER A 173 13.28 15.01 -0.83
CA SER A 173 12.11 15.48 -1.59
C SER A 173 12.56 16.25 -2.84
N GLN A 174 11.83 16.07 -3.93
CA GLN A 174 12.00 16.84 -5.15
C GLN A 174 11.15 18.11 -5.10
N SER A 175 11.47 19.09 -5.94
CA SER A 175 10.64 20.29 -6.10
C SER A 175 9.25 19.89 -6.59
N GLY A 176 8.20 20.36 -5.91
CA GLY A 176 6.82 20.01 -6.21
C GLY A 176 6.22 18.90 -5.32
N ASP A 177 7.03 18.16 -4.57
CA ASP A 177 6.53 17.01 -3.79
C ASP A 177 5.56 17.45 -2.68
N ASP A 178 5.83 18.56 -1.99
CA ASP A 178 4.97 19.03 -0.90
C ASP A 178 3.64 19.60 -1.43
N GLU A 179 3.65 20.23 -2.61
CA GLU A 179 2.45 20.66 -3.31
C GLU A 179 1.59 19.48 -3.77
N LEU A 180 2.23 18.40 -4.25
CA LEU A 180 1.54 17.16 -4.64
C LEU A 180 0.92 16.47 -3.43
N GLN A 181 1.64 16.35 -2.30
CA GLN A 181 1.08 15.80 -1.05
C GLN A 181 -0.14 16.60 -0.59
N THR A 182 -0.02 17.93 -0.58
CA THR A 182 -1.11 18.82 -0.16
C THR A 182 -2.31 18.70 -1.08
N SER A 183 -2.08 18.64 -2.40
CA SER A 183 -3.14 18.50 -3.39
C SER A 183 -3.85 17.16 -3.28
N PHE A 184 -3.10 16.06 -3.10
CA PHE A 184 -3.65 14.73 -2.90
C PHE A 184 -4.53 14.68 -1.63
N TRP A 185 -4.02 15.10 -0.47
CA TRP A 185 -4.78 14.99 0.78
C TRP A 185 -6.01 15.90 0.83
N ARG A 186 -5.93 17.07 0.17
CA ARG A 186 -7.08 17.93 -0.05
C ARG A 186 -8.13 17.22 -0.89
N LYS A 187 -7.75 16.63 -2.03
CA LYS A 187 -8.68 15.91 -2.91
C LYS A 187 -9.24 14.65 -2.27
N TYR A 188 -8.42 13.88 -1.56
CA TYR A 188 -8.86 12.75 -0.76
C TYR A 188 -9.95 13.19 0.23
N SER A 189 -9.74 14.29 0.96
CA SER A 189 -10.73 14.77 1.93
C SER A 189 -12.03 15.23 1.27
N GLU A 190 -11.96 15.85 0.08
CA GLU A 190 -13.13 16.22 -0.72
C GLU A 190 -13.92 14.99 -1.16
N VAL A 191 -13.25 13.97 -1.68
CA VAL A 191 -13.85 12.76 -2.26
C VAL A 191 -14.44 11.84 -1.19
N ILE A 192 -13.79 11.72 -0.04
CA ILE A 192 -14.30 10.89 1.07
C ILE A 192 -15.42 11.60 1.85
N GLY A 193 -15.45 12.94 1.85
CA GLY A 193 -16.51 13.72 2.47
C GLY A 193 -16.60 13.52 3.98
N GLU A 194 -17.82 13.40 4.53
CA GLU A 194 -18.04 13.30 5.98
C GLU A 194 -17.35 12.10 6.63
N GLN A 195 -17.21 10.98 5.91
CA GLN A 195 -16.49 9.80 6.41
C GLN A 195 -15.03 10.11 6.73
N ARG A 196 -14.44 11.14 6.10
CA ARG A 196 -13.08 11.57 6.40
C ARG A 196 -12.97 11.97 7.86
N ASN A 197 -13.94 12.69 8.40
CA ASN A 197 -13.91 13.15 9.79
C ASN A 197 -14.18 12.03 10.80
N ILE A 198 -14.91 10.99 10.38
CA ILE A 198 -15.23 9.83 11.22
C ILE A 198 -14.03 8.89 11.31
N CYS A 199 -13.41 8.58 10.16
CA CYS A 199 -12.34 7.60 10.06
C CYS A 199 -10.94 8.21 10.24
N HIS A 200 -10.78 9.51 10.00
CA HIS A 200 -9.49 10.19 10.00
C HIS A 200 -9.53 11.46 10.86
N GLY A 201 -8.61 11.53 11.82
CA GLY A 201 -8.34 12.77 12.54
C GLY A 201 -7.42 13.70 11.74
N GLU A 202 -6.33 14.10 12.37
CA GLU A 202 -5.23 14.76 11.67
C GLU A 202 -4.56 13.75 10.71
N ILE A 203 -4.39 14.15 9.44
CA ILE A 203 -3.66 13.36 8.45
C ILE A 203 -2.17 13.65 8.65
N ARG A 204 -1.43 12.60 9.00
CA ARG A 204 0.00 12.63 9.26
C ARG A 204 0.80 11.74 8.32
N ALA A 205 0.19 10.67 7.80
CA ALA A 205 0.84 9.79 6.82
C ALA A 205 1.12 10.53 5.51
N LYS A 206 2.07 10.01 4.74
CA LYS A 206 2.35 10.49 3.38
C LYS A 206 1.79 9.51 2.34
N TYR A 207 1.53 10.02 1.15
CA TYR A 207 1.30 9.18 -0.03
C TYR A 207 2.61 8.97 -0.78
N GLY A 208 2.77 7.88 -1.54
CA GLY A 208 4.02 7.62 -2.29
C GLY A 208 4.41 8.79 -3.20
N ALA A 209 5.59 9.37 -3.00
CA ALA A 209 6.00 10.59 -3.70
C ALA A 209 6.26 10.32 -5.18
N GLN A 210 6.94 9.21 -5.52
CA GLN A 210 7.14 8.83 -6.92
C GLN A 210 5.81 8.56 -7.62
N PHE A 211 4.90 7.85 -6.95
CA PHE A 211 3.55 7.62 -7.47
C PHE A 211 2.81 8.93 -7.76
N LEU A 212 2.83 9.91 -6.86
CA LEU A 212 2.19 11.21 -7.12
C LEU A 212 2.84 11.97 -8.29
N ARG A 213 4.16 11.89 -8.44
CA ARG A 213 4.89 12.54 -9.54
C ARG A 213 4.49 11.97 -10.89
N ASP A 214 4.34 10.66 -10.98
CA ASP A 214 3.98 9.97 -12.21
C ASP A 214 2.48 10.04 -12.52
N ASN A 215 1.66 10.33 -11.51
CA ASN A 215 0.20 10.28 -11.58
C ASN A 215 -0.44 11.62 -11.19
N ARG A 216 0.07 12.75 -11.70
CA ARG A 216 -0.46 14.09 -11.38
C ARG A 216 -1.90 14.29 -11.87
N ASP A 217 -2.22 13.71 -13.02
CA ASP A 217 -3.55 13.74 -13.64
C ASP A 217 -4.61 12.99 -12.81
N TRP A 218 -4.17 12.02 -12.00
CA TRP A 218 -5.03 11.26 -11.11
C TRP A 218 -5.58 12.09 -9.94
N ILE A 219 -4.85 13.12 -9.49
CA ILE A 219 -5.25 13.99 -8.37
C ILE A 219 -6.41 14.94 -8.76
N LEU A 220 -6.62 15.19 -10.07
CA LEU A 220 -7.56 16.20 -10.57
C LEU A 220 -9.02 15.99 -10.10
#